data_AF-A0A0R3SVA3-F1
#
_entry.id   AF-A0A0R3SVA3-F1
#
_cell.length_a   1.000
_cell.length_b   1.000
_cell.length_c   1.000
_cell.angle_alpha   90.00
_cell.angle_beta   90.00
_cell.angle_gamma   90.00
#
_symmetry.space_group_name_H-M   'P 1'
#
loop_
_entity.id
_entity.type
_entity.pdbx_description
1 polymer ?
#
loop_
_entity_poly.entity_id
_entity_poly.type
_entity_poly.pdbx_seq_one_letter_code
_entity_poly.pdbx_strand_id
1 'polypeptide(L)'
;LLLGHLLDSLNARTESSQIGYLGVLARAPGFLFVDDVETSLREISASSRPVKLTLLWGNARQQALTTLTEVTKHIGVTDGKISDAQLHSIYPVLLGSLADYTTDSRGDIGSIVREAGMKALLDFTSNLVVCGRTDVIEKDM
;
A
#
# COMPACT_ATOMS: atom_id res chain seq x y z
N LEU A 1 -2.92 -2.84 20.44
CA LEU A 1 -3.07 -4.25 20.89
C LEU A 1 -3.41 -5.20 19.74
N LEU A 2 -4.39 -4.90 18.87
CA LEU A 2 -4.62 -5.71 17.64
C LEU A 2 -3.90 -5.14 16.41
N LEU A 3 -4.10 -3.87 16.07
CA LEU A 3 -3.47 -3.24 14.89
C LEU A 3 -1.93 -3.41 14.93
N GLY A 4 -1.31 -3.03 16.04
CA GLY A 4 0.14 -3.18 16.22
C GLY A 4 0.63 -4.61 15.97
N HIS A 5 -0.08 -5.64 16.44
CA HIS A 5 0.29 -7.03 16.16
C HIS A 5 0.20 -7.37 14.67
N LEU A 6 -0.84 -6.90 13.97
CA LEU A 6 -0.98 -7.12 12.53
C LEU A 6 0.11 -6.41 11.73
N LEU A 7 0.47 -5.18 12.12
CA LEU A 7 1.55 -4.41 11.49
C LEU A 7 2.91 -5.03 11.74
N ASP A 8 3.21 -5.44 12.99
CA ASP A 8 4.45 -6.17 13.32
C ASP A 8 4.57 -7.48 12.53
N SER A 9 3.43 -8.13 12.28
CA SER A 9 3.37 -9.38 11.53
C SER A 9 3.63 -9.21 10.03
N LEU A 10 3.69 -7.98 9.51
CA LEU A 10 4.17 -7.69 8.15
C LEU A 10 5.67 -7.99 8.01
N ASN A 11 6.43 -8.01 9.10
CA ASN A 11 7.80 -8.54 9.13
C ASN A 11 7.81 -10.09 9.14
N ALA A 12 7.06 -10.68 8.21
CA ALA A 12 6.91 -12.12 8.09
C ALA A 12 8.18 -12.78 7.53
N ARG A 13 8.32 -14.09 7.78
CA ARG A 13 9.43 -14.91 7.25
C ARG A 13 9.10 -15.62 5.95
N THR A 14 7.84 -15.56 5.50
CA THR A 14 7.37 -16.18 4.26
C THR A 14 6.45 -15.22 3.51
N GLU A 15 6.45 -15.31 2.18
CA GLU A 15 5.58 -14.50 1.32
C GLU A 15 4.10 -14.74 1.67
N SER A 16 3.68 -16.00 1.84
CA SER A 16 2.30 -16.35 2.15
C SER A 16 1.80 -15.76 3.46
N SER A 17 2.65 -15.72 4.50
CA SER A 17 2.29 -15.08 5.77
C SER A 17 2.13 -13.57 5.60
N GLN A 18 3.05 -12.91 4.88
CA GLN A 18 2.94 -11.47 4.62
C GLN A 18 1.65 -11.14 3.83
N ILE A 19 1.35 -11.92 2.79
CA ILE A 19 0.09 -11.79 2.02
C ILE A 19 -1.12 -11.94 2.93
N GLY A 20 -1.12 -12.93 3.83
CA GLY A 20 -2.23 -13.17 4.75
C GLY A 20 -2.52 -11.97 5.65
N TYR A 21 -1.49 -11.42 6.29
CA TYR A 21 -1.64 -10.24 7.16
C TYR A 21 -2.04 -8.98 6.38
N LEU A 22 -1.44 -8.75 5.21
CA LEU A 22 -1.85 -7.67 4.32
C LEU A 22 -3.32 -7.82 3.89
N GLY A 23 -3.76 -9.04 3.56
CA GLY A 23 -5.14 -9.32 3.20
C GLY A 23 -6.14 -9.08 4.34
N VAL A 24 -5.74 -9.33 5.58
CA VAL A 24 -6.54 -8.97 6.77
C VAL A 24 -6.65 -7.46 6.90
N LEU A 25 -5.53 -6.73 6.80
CA LEU A 25 -5.52 -5.25 6.87
C LEU A 25 -6.36 -4.63 5.75
N ALA A 26 -6.28 -5.18 4.53
CA ALA A 26 -7.03 -4.71 3.37
C ALA A 26 -8.55 -4.86 3.54
N ARG A 27 -9.02 -5.70 4.45
CA ARG A 27 -10.45 -5.91 4.76
C ARG A 27 -10.86 -5.33 6.11
N ALA A 28 -9.92 -4.78 6.86
CA ALA A 28 -10.19 -4.26 8.19
C ALA A 28 -10.99 -2.95 8.10
N PRO A 29 -11.94 -2.72 9.01
CA PRO A 29 -12.71 -1.49 9.02
C PRO A 29 -11.83 -0.28 9.36
N GLY A 30 -12.17 0.88 8.80
CA GLY A 30 -11.36 2.11 8.92
C GLY A 30 -11.04 2.53 10.35
N PHE A 31 -11.97 2.35 11.29
CA PHE A 31 -11.77 2.72 12.69
C PHE A 31 -10.59 2.00 13.35
N LEU A 32 -10.15 0.85 12.82
CA LEU A 32 -8.99 0.14 13.34
C LEU A 32 -7.71 0.99 13.22
N PHE A 33 -7.64 1.88 12.23
CA PHE A 33 -6.44 2.61 11.85
C PHE A 33 -6.42 4.07 12.32
N VAL A 34 -7.57 4.65 12.71
CA VAL A 34 -7.72 6.10 12.94
C VAL A 34 -6.74 6.64 13.98
N ASP A 35 -6.41 5.86 15.00
CA ASP A 35 -5.49 6.26 16.06
C ASP A 35 -4.01 6.19 15.65
N ASP A 36 -3.68 5.52 14.53
CA ASP A 36 -2.29 5.30 14.08
C ASP A 36 -2.18 5.16 12.56
N VAL A 37 -2.74 6.15 11.85
CA VAL A 37 -2.77 6.17 10.37
C VAL A 37 -1.36 6.20 9.79
N GLU A 38 -0.48 7.02 10.36
CA GLU A 38 0.89 7.19 9.83
C GLU A 38 1.68 5.89 9.87
N THR A 39 1.70 5.18 11.01
CA THR A 39 2.40 3.90 11.11
C THR A 39 1.77 2.87 10.19
N SER A 40 0.44 2.82 10.11
CA SER A 40 -0.27 1.89 9.23
C SER A 40 0.15 2.06 7.77
N LEU A 41 0.08 3.30 7.26
CA LEU A 41 0.48 3.61 5.88
C LEU A 41 1.97 3.32 5.66
N ARG A 42 2.83 3.64 6.63
CA ARG A 42 4.28 3.39 6.56
C ARG A 42 4.61 1.91 6.46
N GLU A 43 4.09 1.07 7.36
CA GLU A 43 4.42 -0.36 7.40
C GLU A 43 3.84 -1.13 6.20
N ILE A 44 2.63 -0.77 5.75
CA ILE A 44 2.06 -1.32 4.52
C ILE A 44 2.90 -0.91 3.31
N SER A 45 3.29 0.38 3.23
CA SER A 45 4.15 0.89 2.14
C SER A 45 5.56 0.29 2.16
N ALA A 46 6.09 -0.09 3.32
CA ALA A 46 7.37 -0.79 3.40
C ALA A 46 7.29 -2.18 2.74
N SER A 47 6.13 -2.85 2.85
CA SER A 47 5.91 -4.19 2.28
C SER A 47 5.80 -4.21 0.76
N SER A 48 5.60 -3.06 0.10
CA SER A 48 5.61 -2.96 -1.37
C SER A 48 7.01 -2.82 -1.97
N ARG A 49 8.04 -2.57 -1.15
CA ARG A 49 9.42 -2.39 -1.60
C ARG A 49 10.22 -3.69 -1.50
N PRO A 50 11.00 -4.07 -2.53
CA PRO A 50 11.88 -5.22 -2.43
C PRO A 50 13.03 -4.95 -1.46
N VAL A 51 13.28 -5.90 -0.55
CA VAL A 51 14.52 -6.00 0.23
C VAL A 51 15.15 -7.37 0.03
N LYS A 52 16.38 -7.59 0.53
CA LYS A 52 17.12 -8.85 0.31
C LYS A 52 16.30 -10.12 0.59
N LEU A 53 15.50 -10.11 1.66
CA LEU A 53 14.64 -11.25 2.01
C LEU A 53 13.43 -11.41 1.08
N THR A 54 12.85 -10.29 0.65
CA THR A 54 11.56 -10.23 -0.05
C THR A 54 11.70 -9.99 -1.55
N LEU A 55 12.92 -10.08 -2.09
CA LEU A 55 13.23 -9.74 -3.48
C LEU A 55 12.36 -10.53 -4.48
N LEU A 56 12.04 -11.78 -4.13
CA LEU A 56 11.20 -12.67 -4.94
C LEU A 56 9.72 -12.64 -4.56
N TRP A 57 9.32 -11.81 -3.60
CA TRP A 57 7.95 -11.78 -3.07
C TRP A 57 7.08 -10.82 -3.89
N GLY A 58 6.92 -11.12 -5.19
CA GLY A 58 6.11 -10.31 -6.10
C GLY A 58 4.65 -10.21 -5.68
N ASN A 59 4.06 -11.32 -5.23
CA ASN A 59 2.65 -11.35 -4.84
C ASN A 59 2.41 -10.59 -3.54
N ALA A 60 3.34 -10.65 -2.58
CA ALA A 60 3.23 -9.84 -1.38
C ALA A 60 3.36 -8.34 -1.67
N ARG A 61 4.28 -7.94 -2.56
CA ARG A 61 4.40 -6.52 -2.98
C ARG A 61 3.15 -6.03 -3.70
N GLN A 62 2.58 -6.83 -4.60
CA GLN A 62 1.28 -6.54 -5.21
C GLN A 62 0.19 -6.38 -4.15
N GLN A 63 0.07 -7.34 -3.22
CA GLN A 63 -0.93 -7.29 -2.16
C GLN A 63 -0.75 -6.05 -1.27
N ALA A 64 0.49 -5.61 -1.01
CA ALA A 64 0.77 -4.41 -0.24
C ALA A 64 0.24 -3.13 -0.91
N LEU A 65 0.42 -3.01 -2.24
CA LEU A 65 -0.13 -1.88 -3.00
C LEU A 65 -1.65 -1.85 -2.95
N THR A 66 -2.32 -2.99 -3.13
CA THR A 66 -3.77 -3.10 -2.97
C THR A 66 -4.21 -2.77 -1.54
N THR A 67 -3.49 -3.28 -0.54
CA THR A 67 -3.81 -3.04 0.88
C THR A 67 -3.71 -1.56 1.21
N LEU A 68 -2.72 -0.85 0.66
CA LEU A 68 -2.53 0.58 0.87
C LEU A 68 -3.73 1.40 0.39
N THR A 69 -4.27 1.09 -0.80
CA THR A 69 -5.44 1.80 -1.32
C THR A 69 -6.72 1.44 -0.58
N GLU A 70 -6.94 0.17 -0.24
CA GLU A 70 -8.12 -0.26 0.54
C GLU A 70 -8.15 0.36 1.94
N VAL A 71 -7.03 0.35 2.67
CA VAL A 71 -6.95 0.97 4.02
C VAL A 71 -7.26 2.46 3.94
N THR A 72 -6.73 3.14 2.93
CA THR A 72 -7.00 4.58 2.71
C THR A 72 -8.50 4.84 2.46
N LYS A 73 -9.14 4.01 1.63
CA LYS A 73 -10.60 4.07 1.39
C LYS A 73 -11.42 3.80 2.65
N HIS A 74 -11.01 2.81 3.44
CA HIS A 74 -11.71 2.42 4.67
C HIS A 74 -11.65 3.49 5.75
N ILE A 75 -10.49 4.14 5.93
CA ILE A 75 -10.35 5.25 6.87
C ILE A 75 -11.22 6.44 6.42
N GLY A 76 -11.19 6.73 5.12
CA GLY A 76 -11.95 7.82 4.48
C GLY A 76 -11.10 9.08 4.32
N VAL A 77 -11.16 9.67 3.12
CA VAL A 77 -10.31 10.82 2.72
C VAL A 77 -10.96 12.18 2.95
N THR A 78 -12.24 12.24 3.35
CA THR A 78 -13.00 13.48 3.56
C THR A 78 -13.19 13.85 5.03
N ASP A 79 -12.96 12.92 5.95
CA ASP A 79 -13.39 13.05 7.34
C ASP A 79 -12.31 13.71 8.24
N GLY A 80 -11.25 14.26 7.65
CA GLY A 80 -10.09 14.79 8.39
C GLY A 80 -9.27 13.73 9.14
N LYS A 81 -9.60 12.44 8.96
CA LYS A 81 -8.91 11.29 9.59
C LYS A 81 -7.55 10.99 8.95
N ILE A 82 -7.40 11.34 7.67
CA ILE A 82 -6.12 11.29 6.96
C ILE A 82 -5.73 12.71 6.63
N SER A 83 -4.51 13.10 7.01
CA SER A 83 -3.97 14.42 6.68
C SER A 83 -3.51 14.49 5.22
N ASP A 84 -3.41 15.69 4.68
CA ASP A 84 -2.94 15.89 3.30
C ASP A 84 -1.53 15.33 3.12
N ALA A 85 -0.64 15.55 4.10
CA ALA A 85 0.71 14.98 4.10
C ALA A 85 0.71 13.44 4.03
N GLN A 86 -0.23 12.79 4.71
CA GLN A 86 -0.38 11.33 4.64
C GLN A 86 -0.91 10.88 3.26
N LEU A 87 -1.87 11.61 2.67
CA LEU A 87 -2.35 11.33 1.31
C LEU A 87 -1.23 11.51 0.28
N HIS A 88 -0.46 12.59 0.37
CA HIS A 88 0.69 12.83 -0.51
C HIS A 88 1.76 11.75 -0.39
N SER A 89 1.96 11.18 0.81
CA SER A 89 2.96 10.13 1.03
C SER A 89 2.69 8.82 0.26
N ILE A 90 1.46 8.60 -0.20
CA ILE A 90 1.05 7.41 -0.94
C ILE A 90 1.56 7.46 -2.39
N TYR A 91 1.53 8.63 -3.04
CA TYR A 91 1.93 8.77 -4.45
C TYR A 91 3.35 8.28 -4.75
N PRO A 92 4.39 8.66 -3.98
CA PRO A 92 5.75 8.15 -4.19
C PRO A 92 5.86 6.63 -4.09
N VAL A 93 5.04 5.99 -3.24
CA VAL A 93 5.01 4.53 -3.08
C VAL A 93 4.43 3.89 -4.34
N LEU A 94 3.28 4.41 -4.81
CA LEU A 94 2.59 3.88 -5.98
C LEU A 94 3.38 4.13 -7.26
N LEU A 95 3.92 5.34 -7.47
CA LEU A 95 4.78 5.67 -8.61
C LEU A 95 6.09 4.87 -8.57
N GLY A 96 6.71 4.73 -7.39
CA GLY A 96 7.93 3.95 -7.21
C GLY A 96 7.76 2.47 -7.61
N SER A 97 6.58 1.90 -7.42
CA SER A 97 6.30 0.52 -7.85
C SER A 97 6.34 0.31 -9.37
N LEU A 98 6.21 1.37 -10.17
CA LEU A 98 6.34 1.31 -11.62
C LEU A 98 7.79 1.12 -12.07
N ALA A 99 8.76 1.38 -11.19
CA ALA A 99 10.18 1.16 -11.42
C ALA A 99 10.66 -0.20 -10.91
N ASP A 100 9.75 -1.13 -10.62
CA ASP A 100 10.13 -2.48 -10.19
C ASP A 100 10.57 -3.33 -11.38
N TYR A 101 11.87 -3.62 -11.48
CA TYR A 101 12.47 -4.47 -12.51
C TYR A 101 13.09 -5.73 -11.92
N THR A 102 12.55 -6.22 -10.79
CA THR A 102 13.04 -7.45 -10.18
C THR A 102 12.74 -8.67 -11.04
N THR A 103 13.72 -9.54 -11.26
CA THR A 103 13.58 -10.73 -12.10
C THR A 103 13.83 -12.01 -11.30
N ASP A 104 13.19 -13.11 -11.70
CA ASP A 104 13.49 -14.45 -11.21
C ASP A 104 14.02 -15.36 -12.33
N SER A 105 14.24 -16.63 -12.01
CA SER A 105 14.70 -17.63 -12.99
C SER A 105 13.71 -17.94 -14.12
N ARG A 106 12.45 -17.49 -14.03
CA ARG A 106 11.34 -17.81 -14.94
C ARG A 106 10.85 -16.59 -15.74
N GLY A 107 11.23 -15.38 -15.35
CA GLY A 107 10.78 -14.14 -15.97
C GLY A 107 10.85 -12.93 -15.04
N ASP A 108 10.04 -11.91 -15.33
CA ASP A 108 10.01 -10.62 -14.65
C ASP A 108 8.99 -10.61 -13.50
N ILE A 109 9.45 -10.69 -12.24
CA ILE A 109 8.61 -10.47 -11.05
C ILE A 109 8.13 -9.01 -10.99
N GLY A 110 8.95 -8.07 -11.46
CA GLY A 110 8.58 -6.68 -11.55
C GLY A 110 7.31 -6.45 -12.35
N SER A 111 7.01 -7.30 -13.34
CA SER A 111 5.80 -7.16 -14.17
C SER A 111 4.49 -7.18 -13.35
N ILE A 112 4.33 -8.12 -12.40
CA ILE A 112 3.14 -8.19 -11.55
C ILE A 112 3.06 -7.00 -10.59
N VAL A 113 4.20 -6.51 -10.12
CA VAL A 113 4.28 -5.35 -9.21
C VAL A 113 3.94 -4.07 -9.95
N ARG A 114 4.47 -3.86 -11.16
CA ARG A 114 4.18 -2.68 -12.01
C ARG A 114 2.71 -2.64 -12.40
N GLU A 115 2.12 -3.78 -12.78
CA GLU A 115 0.68 -3.86 -13.07
C GLU A 115 -0.16 -3.50 -11.83
N ALA A 116 0.20 -4.04 -10.66
CA ALA A 116 -0.46 -3.71 -9.40
C ALA A 116 -0.31 -2.22 -9.05
N GLY A 117 0.87 -1.64 -9.29
CA GLY A 117 1.15 -0.22 -9.14
C GLY A 117 0.24 0.66 -9.99
N MET A 118 0.09 0.34 -11.28
CA MET A 118 -0.81 1.04 -12.18
C MET A 118 -2.27 0.97 -11.73
N LYS A 119 -2.72 -0.21 -11.28
CA LYS A 119 -4.08 -0.40 -10.75
C LYS A 119 -4.30 0.40 -9.46
N ALA A 120 -3.33 0.38 -8.55
CA ALA A 120 -3.39 1.13 -7.30
C ALA A 120 -3.39 2.65 -7.53
N LEU A 121 -2.58 3.15 -8.48
CA LEU A 121 -2.59 4.56 -8.89
C LEU A 121 -3.98 4.98 -9.40
N LEU A 122 -4.56 4.18 -10.28
CA LEU A 122 -5.89 4.43 -10.82
C LEU A 122 -6.95 4.43 -9.72
N ASP A 123 -6.94 3.42 -8.85
CA ASP A 123 -7.91 3.27 -7.75
C ASP A 123 -7.81 4.42 -6.74
N PHE A 124 -6.60 4.74 -6.27
CA PHE A 124 -6.37 5.82 -5.32
C PHE A 124 -6.75 7.19 -5.90
N THR A 125 -6.31 7.49 -7.13
CA THR A 125 -6.64 8.77 -7.78
C THR A 125 -8.15 8.87 -8.05
N SER A 126 -8.79 7.79 -8.49
CA SER A 126 -10.23 7.75 -8.71
C SER A 126 -11.00 7.97 -7.41
N ASN A 127 -10.54 7.39 -6.30
CA ASN A 127 -11.14 7.62 -4.98
C ASN A 127 -11.06 9.10 -4.57
N LEU A 128 -9.90 9.73 -4.71
CA LEU A 128 -9.73 11.15 -4.41
C LEU A 128 -10.67 12.02 -5.26
N VAL A 129 -10.76 11.75 -6.57
CA VAL A 129 -11.66 12.47 -7.48
C VAL A 129 -13.13 12.32 -7.08
N VAL A 130 -13.59 11.09 -6.81
CA VAL A 130 -14.98 10.81 -6.39
C VAL A 130 -15.31 11.49 -5.06
N CYS A 131 -14.35 11.55 -4.14
CA CYS A 131 -14.49 12.22 -2.86
C CYS A 131 -14.31 13.75 -2.92
N GLY A 132 -14.06 14.33 -4.10
CA GLY A 132 -13.84 15.77 -4.28
C GLY A 132 -12.52 16.28 -3.71
N ARG A 133 -11.56 15.38 -3.43
CA ARG A 133 -10.23 15.68 -2.89
C ARG A 133 -9.17 15.85 -3.99
N THR A 134 -9.50 16.57 -5.06
CA THR A 134 -8.52 16.81 -6.14
C THR A 134 -7.44 17.81 -5.74
N ASP A 135 -7.63 18.53 -4.64
CA ASP A 135 -6.66 19.44 -4.03
C ASP A 135 -5.34 18.76 -3.65
N VAL A 136 -5.35 17.46 -3.32
CA VAL A 136 -4.13 16.71 -2.97
C VAL A 136 -3.41 16.09 -4.19
N ILE A 137 -3.97 16.24 -5.39
CA ILE A 137 -3.37 15.71 -6.61
C ILE A 137 -2.43 16.77 -7.17
N GLU A 138 -1.15 16.65 -6.83
CA GLU A 138 -0.11 17.58 -7.25
C GLU A 138 0.73 17.01 -8.39
N LYS A 139 1.36 17.91 -9.15
CA LYS A 139 2.39 17.52 -10.12
C LYS A 139 3.61 16.98 -9.38
N ASP A 140 4.26 15.97 -9.94
CA ASP A 140 5.60 15.58 -9.50
C ASP A 140 6.55 16.78 -9.72
N MET A 141 7.33 17.17 -8.70
CA MET A 141 8.21 18.34 -8.76
C MET A 141 9.47 18.07 -9.58
#